data_AF-A0A397JPL0-F1
#
_entry.id   AF-A0A397JPL0-F1
#
_cell.length_a   1.000
_cell.length_b   1.000
_cell.length_c   1.000
_cell.angle_alpha   90.00
_cell.angle_beta   90.00
_cell.angle_gamma   90.00
#
_symmetry.space_group_name_H-M   'P 1'
#
loop_
_entity.id
_entity.type
_entity.pdbx_description
1 polymer ?
#
loop_
_entity_poly.entity_id
_entity_poly.type
_entity_poly.pdbx_seq_one_letter_code
_entity_poly.pdbx_strand_id
1 'polypeptide(L)'
;MSTTLPRHFHTPSQKLFSTEPTKLLMEKSKLFRLNGAIECVPTYQEHSSTLPPFATHKFALDSTLHNLILLEHQFLRDILVTHHAIISLQYKYHTNKIFMKLKKDLQDKFIIEISKLYKFENDFNVNIFVGVEPNIKVFKAHSLVLRARSSYFRAALSKNWAIKTKDNFYTLKKPNISPDIFEPILKYIYTGDIYLYGNERLIDLLLASDELALVELAEYIQFRVTCVGDAWTKRHIVQLFNFMSSHDENVFNILLKYLMNDIIAHETKLLFDSEDLKNLEEEIMLRILKQDYIQLEEIEIWEYCLKWGISQLPYLDEEHSKWSFGDYMDLEKILHRCIPLIRFFNMKPGDYFDKIKPYEKLLPKELLEDLQLYYTVPNHDKPQKSIILSPRKHLIAGSNILESMHATLISGWIDRKDYSNIESLTNVYEFELLLRGSDNGFGPLEFRKRCFYQDRTVIVIKLANSNQIIGGYNPLEWEGSKFYKYTKDSFIFSIPEEIKKSKISRPCCKERAIADDMGWKIGFGKGDLQIFLKECKQKDYEFSIFQGEFEIEEYEVFRIETK
;
A
#
# COMPACT_ATOMS: atom_id res chain seq x y z
N MET A 1 -57.67 -16.27 13.59
CA MET A 1 -56.61 -16.42 14.61
C MET A 1 -55.34 -15.88 13.95
N SER A 2 -54.62 -14.84 14.41
CA SER A 2 -54.19 -14.48 15.79
C SER A 2 -53.19 -15.52 16.34
N THR A 3 -51.98 -15.23 16.85
CA THR A 3 -51.14 -13.99 17.01
C THR A 3 -49.68 -14.47 17.35
N THR A 4 -48.56 -13.71 17.44
CA THR A 4 -48.25 -12.26 17.54
C THR A 4 -46.80 -11.95 17.05
N LEU A 5 -46.44 -10.67 16.91
CA LEU A 5 -45.07 -10.09 16.96
C LEU A 5 -44.90 -9.31 18.32
N PRO A 6 -43.80 -8.60 18.68
CA PRO A 6 -42.52 -8.30 17.99
C PRO A 6 -41.22 -8.39 18.86
N ARG A 7 -40.02 -8.22 18.27
CA ARG A 7 -39.10 -7.05 18.45
C ARG A 7 -37.66 -7.26 17.91
N HIS A 8 -36.96 -6.14 17.70
CA HIS A 8 -35.65 -6.03 17.05
C HIS A 8 -34.46 -6.31 17.99
N PHE A 9 -33.32 -6.71 17.40
CA PHE A 9 -31.99 -6.53 17.99
C PHE A 9 -31.20 -5.45 17.24
N HIS A 10 -30.56 -4.55 17.99
CA HIS A 10 -29.54 -3.64 17.47
C HIS A 10 -28.13 -4.23 17.67
N THR A 11 -27.19 -3.81 16.82
CA THR A 11 -25.78 -4.18 16.92
C THR A 11 -25.05 -3.51 18.09
N PRO A 12 -23.89 -4.05 18.54
CA PRO A 12 -23.22 -3.60 19.76
C PRO A 12 -22.58 -2.21 19.66
N SER A 13 -22.42 -1.56 20.82
CA SER A 13 -21.83 -0.22 20.93
C SER A 13 -20.30 -0.26 21.06
N GLN A 14 -19.64 0.68 20.38
CA GLN A 14 -18.23 0.99 20.61
C GLN A 14 -18.02 1.56 22.03
N LYS A 15 -16.93 1.14 22.69
CA LYS A 15 -16.45 1.70 23.96
C LYS A 15 -14.93 1.93 23.87
N LEU A 16 -14.45 2.81 24.74
CA LEU A 16 -13.05 3.24 24.95
C LEU A 16 -12.55 4.33 24.00
N PHE A 17 -12.66 5.58 24.45
CA PHE A 17 -11.53 6.19 25.16
C PHE A 17 -12.01 6.83 26.47
N SER A 18 -11.12 6.97 27.45
CA SER A 18 -11.44 7.16 28.87
C SER A 18 -11.55 8.62 29.32
N THR A 19 -12.42 8.85 30.30
CA THR A 19 -12.53 10.11 31.04
C THR A 19 -11.49 10.18 32.14
N GLU A 20 -10.65 11.22 32.17
CA GLU A 20 -9.70 11.41 33.29
C GLU A 20 -9.56 12.86 33.81
N PRO A 21 -9.54 13.92 32.97
CA PRO A 21 -9.47 15.31 33.48
C PRO A 21 -10.65 15.72 34.36
N THR A 22 -11.84 15.18 34.10
CA THR A 22 -13.10 15.67 34.68
C THR A 22 -13.37 15.21 36.12
N LYS A 23 -12.84 14.05 36.53
CA LYS A 23 -13.03 13.54 37.91
C LYS A 23 -12.26 14.37 38.93
N LEU A 24 -11.01 14.74 38.61
CA LEU A 24 -10.11 15.43 39.53
C LEU A 24 -10.61 16.83 39.93
N LEU A 25 -11.39 17.50 39.06
CA LEU A 25 -12.07 18.76 39.40
C LEU A 25 -13.37 18.55 40.23
N MET A 26 -14.08 17.42 40.05
CA MET A 26 -15.31 17.14 40.82
C MET A 26 -15.04 16.74 42.27
N GLU A 27 -13.90 16.14 42.58
CA GLU A 27 -13.55 15.81 43.96
C GLU A 27 -13.09 17.05 44.75
N LYS A 28 -12.25 17.90 44.16
CA LYS A 28 -11.80 19.16 44.81
C LYS A 28 -12.93 20.16 45.07
N SER A 29 -13.99 20.16 44.26
CA SER A 29 -15.15 21.05 44.44
C SER A 29 -16.18 20.56 45.47
N LYS A 30 -16.11 19.30 45.93
CA LYS A 30 -16.94 18.80 47.04
C LYS A 30 -16.39 19.14 48.43
N LEU A 31 -15.07 19.28 48.58
CA LEU A 31 -14.42 19.52 49.87
C LEU A 31 -14.68 20.90 50.49
N PHE A 32 -15.18 21.88 49.73
CA PHE A 32 -15.50 23.22 50.22
C PHE A 32 -17.00 23.48 50.47
N ARG A 33 -17.88 22.47 50.33
CA ARG A 33 -19.31 22.60 50.68
C ARG A 33 -19.59 22.19 52.14
N LEU A 34 -18.96 22.89 53.10
CA LEU A 34 -19.25 22.70 54.52
C LEU A 34 -18.87 23.93 55.37
N ASN A 35 -19.55 25.07 55.12
CA ASN A 35 -19.98 26.08 56.12
C ASN A 35 -20.55 27.33 55.43
N GLY A 36 -21.56 27.96 56.05
CA GLY A 36 -22.05 29.31 55.70
C GLY A 36 -23.00 29.39 54.50
N ALA A 37 -24.30 29.49 54.76
CA ALA A 37 -25.30 29.92 53.78
C ALA A 37 -25.83 31.31 54.16
N ILE A 38 -25.76 32.27 53.24
CA ILE A 38 -26.43 33.58 53.32
C ILE A 38 -26.95 33.93 51.92
N GLU A 39 -28.21 34.30 51.81
CA GLU A 39 -28.86 34.77 50.58
C GLU A 39 -28.71 36.29 50.41
N CYS A 40 -28.83 36.80 49.19
CA CYS A 40 -28.59 38.22 48.91
C CYS A 40 -29.88 39.06 48.80
N VAL A 41 -29.98 40.10 49.64
CA VAL A 41 -30.17 41.54 49.24
C VAL A 41 -31.45 41.86 48.43
N PRO A 42 -32.35 42.77 48.88
CA PRO A 42 -32.06 44.20 48.64
C PRO A 42 -32.68 45.30 49.56
N THR A 43 -32.19 46.52 49.30
CA THR A 43 -32.75 47.89 49.52
C THR A 43 -32.24 48.76 50.68
N TYR A 44 -32.22 50.08 50.41
CA TYR A 44 -31.78 51.20 51.25
C TYR A 44 -32.98 51.77 52.04
N GLN A 45 -32.76 52.28 53.25
CA GLN A 45 -32.89 53.73 53.55
C GLN A 45 -32.38 54.13 54.94
N GLU A 46 -32.38 55.45 55.21
CA GLU A 46 -31.87 56.20 56.37
C GLU A 46 -32.31 55.63 57.75
N HIS A 47 -31.51 55.74 58.83
CA HIS A 47 -31.16 57.01 59.49
C HIS A 47 -29.91 56.96 60.40
N SER A 48 -29.60 58.13 60.98
CA SER A 48 -28.65 58.42 62.08
C SER A 48 -28.81 57.50 63.31
N SER A 49 -27.83 57.36 64.25
CA SER A 49 -26.99 58.45 64.80
C SER A 49 -25.73 58.00 65.58
N THR A 50 -24.80 58.94 65.81
CA THR A 50 -23.92 59.11 67.02
C THR A 50 -23.04 57.92 67.49
N LEU A 51 -21.71 57.94 67.28
CA LEU A 51 -20.64 58.61 68.09
C LEU A 51 -19.94 57.61 69.09
N PRO A 52 -18.69 57.86 69.57
CA PRO A 52 -17.62 56.85 69.43
C PRO A 52 -16.89 56.44 70.76
N PRO A 53 -15.54 56.57 70.92
CA PRO A 53 -14.51 55.57 70.60
C PRO A 53 -13.73 55.02 71.83
N PHE A 54 -12.58 54.37 71.55
CA PHE A 54 -11.45 54.00 72.43
C PHE A 54 -11.48 52.60 73.07
N ALA A 55 -10.36 51.86 73.20
CA ALA A 55 -9.01 52.08 72.66
C ALA A 55 -8.28 50.77 72.28
N THR A 56 -7.30 50.93 71.40
CA THR A 56 -6.34 49.93 70.92
C THR A 56 -5.57 49.15 71.99
N HIS A 57 -5.38 47.85 71.76
CA HIS A 57 -4.09 47.19 72.03
C HIS A 57 -3.50 46.72 70.70
N LYS A 58 -2.43 47.37 70.23
CA LYS A 58 -1.81 47.10 68.93
C LYS A 58 -0.53 46.29 69.09
N PHE A 59 -0.63 44.96 68.90
CA PHE A 59 0.52 44.06 68.78
C PHE A 59 0.72 43.62 67.32
N ALA A 60 1.92 43.14 66.99
CA ALA A 60 2.40 42.91 65.63
C ALA A 60 1.85 41.63 64.95
N LEU A 61 0.52 41.54 64.80
CA LEU A 61 -0.18 40.54 63.97
C LEU A 61 -0.58 41.07 62.58
N ASP A 62 -0.54 42.40 62.41
CA ASP A 62 -1.10 43.14 61.25
C ASP A 62 -0.56 42.62 59.90
N SER A 63 0.77 42.56 59.72
CA SER A 63 1.39 42.22 58.43
C SER A 63 1.18 40.77 58.01
N THR A 64 1.26 39.81 58.94
CA THR A 64 1.12 38.38 58.62
C THR A 64 -0.32 38.04 58.24
N LEU A 65 -1.30 38.61 58.96
CA LEU A 65 -2.72 38.43 58.65
C LEU A 65 -3.10 39.15 57.35
N HIS A 66 -2.59 40.36 57.13
CA HIS A 66 -2.78 41.10 55.89
C HIS A 66 -2.20 40.33 54.68
N ASN A 67 -1.01 39.75 54.80
CA ASN A 67 -0.40 38.94 53.75
C ASN A 67 -1.19 37.65 53.45
N LEU A 68 -1.77 37.00 54.47
CA LEU A 68 -2.67 35.85 54.28
C LEU A 68 -3.95 36.26 53.53
N ILE A 69 -4.59 37.37 53.92
CA ILE A 69 -5.78 37.90 53.24
C ILE A 69 -5.45 38.29 51.79
N LEU A 70 -4.29 38.88 51.53
CA LEU A 70 -3.83 39.17 50.17
C LEU A 70 -3.61 37.89 49.34
N LEU A 71 -3.05 36.82 49.93
CA LEU A 71 -2.86 35.53 49.27
C LEU A 71 -4.19 34.85 48.94
N GLU A 72 -5.16 34.82 49.86
CA GLU A 72 -6.51 34.31 49.60
C GLU A 72 -7.22 35.13 48.52
N HIS A 73 -7.13 36.47 48.60
CA HIS A 73 -7.77 37.35 47.63
C HIS A 73 -7.12 37.28 46.23
N GLN A 74 -5.83 36.97 46.15
CA GLN A 74 -5.12 36.66 44.90
C GLN A 74 -5.57 35.30 44.35
N PHE A 75 -5.59 34.25 45.17
CA PHE A 75 -6.03 32.91 44.77
C PHE A 75 -7.47 32.89 44.23
N LEU A 76 -8.38 33.66 44.86
CA LEU A 76 -9.76 33.84 44.37
C LEU A 76 -9.82 34.59 43.03
N ARG A 77 -8.94 35.58 42.78
CA ARG A 77 -8.82 36.23 41.47
C ARG A 77 -8.34 35.25 40.40
N ASP A 78 -7.34 34.44 40.71
CA ASP A 78 -6.77 33.46 39.77
C ASP A 78 -7.79 32.36 39.41
N ILE A 79 -8.62 31.93 40.37
CA ILE A 79 -9.78 31.06 40.12
C ILE A 79 -10.81 31.74 39.21
N LEU A 80 -11.17 33.01 39.47
CA LEU A 80 -12.14 33.74 38.63
C LEU A 80 -11.65 33.97 37.21
N VAL A 81 -10.35 34.27 37.03
CA VAL A 81 -9.70 34.43 35.72
C VAL A 81 -9.67 33.11 34.95
N THR A 82 -9.24 32.01 35.59
CA THR A 82 -9.23 30.69 34.95
C THR A 82 -10.63 30.18 34.62
N HIS A 83 -11.64 30.45 35.46
CA HIS A 83 -13.03 30.12 35.16
C HIS A 83 -13.57 30.90 33.94
N HIS A 84 -13.32 32.21 33.86
CA HIS A 84 -13.66 33.01 32.68
C HIS A 84 -12.94 32.53 31.41
N ALA A 85 -11.66 32.16 31.51
CA ALA A 85 -10.92 31.60 30.38
C ALA A 85 -11.55 30.28 29.89
N ILE A 86 -11.96 29.39 30.81
CA ILE A 86 -12.64 28.13 30.47
C ILE A 86 -14.00 28.39 29.80
N ILE A 87 -14.82 29.30 30.33
CA ILE A 87 -16.11 29.66 29.71
C ILE A 87 -15.89 30.26 28.30
N SER A 88 -14.92 31.16 28.15
CA SER A 88 -14.57 31.78 26.87
C SER A 88 -14.11 30.74 25.84
N LEU A 89 -13.28 29.77 26.25
CA LEU A 89 -12.86 28.65 25.40
C LEU A 89 -14.02 27.71 25.02
N GLN A 90 -14.92 27.40 25.96
CA GLN A 90 -16.12 26.60 25.69
C GLN A 90 -17.07 27.31 24.72
N TYR A 91 -17.30 28.61 24.90
CA TYR A 91 -18.12 29.42 24.00
C TYR A 91 -17.51 29.48 22.60
N LYS A 92 -16.19 29.77 22.49
CA LYS A 92 -15.44 29.78 21.23
C LYS A 92 -15.46 28.43 20.52
N TYR A 93 -15.36 27.32 21.26
CA TYR A 93 -15.49 25.98 20.70
C TYR A 93 -16.90 25.72 20.15
N HIS A 94 -17.94 26.13 20.88
CA HIS A 94 -19.32 25.92 20.47
C HIS A 94 -19.72 26.79 19.26
N THR A 95 -19.32 28.07 19.23
CA THR A 95 -19.55 28.95 18.07
C THR A 95 -18.77 28.50 16.84
N ASN A 96 -17.52 28.06 17.00
CA ASN A 96 -16.76 27.43 15.91
C ASN A 96 -17.47 26.18 15.37
N LYS A 97 -18.00 25.32 16.24
CA LYS A 97 -18.75 24.12 15.83
C LYS A 97 -20.03 24.46 15.04
N ILE A 98 -20.77 25.48 15.48
CA ILE A 98 -21.96 25.98 14.75
C ILE A 98 -21.56 26.58 13.41
N PHE A 99 -20.52 27.42 13.37
CA PHE A 99 -20.03 28.05 12.14
C PHE A 99 -19.55 27.02 11.11
N MET A 100 -18.79 26.02 11.53
CA MET A 100 -18.31 24.94 10.66
C MET A 100 -19.48 24.10 10.11
N LYS A 101 -20.53 23.86 10.90
CA LYS A 101 -21.76 23.23 10.39
C LYS A 101 -22.46 24.13 9.38
N LEU A 102 -22.73 25.39 9.70
CA LEU A 102 -23.41 26.34 8.80
C LEU A 102 -22.65 26.50 7.48
N LYS A 103 -21.32 26.58 7.53
CA LYS A 103 -20.46 26.62 6.35
C LYS A 103 -20.65 25.35 5.49
N LYS A 104 -20.64 24.16 6.09
CA LYS A 104 -20.92 22.92 5.35
C LYS A 104 -22.34 22.91 4.77
N ASP A 105 -23.36 23.19 5.58
CA ASP A 105 -24.77 23.23 5.16
C ASP A 105 -25.00 24.20 3.98
N LEU A 106 -24.21 25.27 3.87
CA LEU A 106 -24.19 26.21 2.74
C LEU A 106 -23.41 25.68 1.52
N GLN A 107 -22.26 25.03 1.72
CA GLN A 107 -21.47 24.42 0.64
C GLN A 107 -22.24 23.27 -0.03
N ASP A 108 -22.84 22.38 0.78
CA ASP A 108 -23.64 21.24 0.31
C ASP A 108 -24.83 21.74 -0.52
N LYS A 109 -25.54 22.78 -0.06
CA LYS A 109 -26.61 23.45 -0.83
C LYS A 109 -26.11 24.06 -2.13
N PHE A 110 -24.98 24.77 -2.12
CA PHE A 110 -24.43 25.37 -3.34
C PHE A 110 -24.06 24.30 -4.38
N ILE A 111 -23.48 23.17 -3.95
CA ILE A 111 -23.20 22.03 -4.83
C ILE A 111 -24.51 21.46 -5.41
N ILE A 112 -25.56 21.32 -4.60
CA ILE A 112 -26.88 20.85 -5.07
C ILE A 112 -27.49 21.81 -6.11
N GLU A 113 -27.37 23.12 -5.95
CA GLU A 113 -27.89 24.09 -6.95
C GLU A 113 -27.06 24.07 -8.24
N ILE A 114 -25.73 24.02 -8.17
CA ILE A 114 -24.86 23.88 -9.35
C ILE A 114 -25.09 22.54 -10.07
N SER A 115 -25.34 21.45 -9.33
CA SER A 115 -25.67 20.13 -9.88
C SER A 115 -26.91 20.15 -10.77
N LYS A 116 -27.88 21.04 -10.53
CA LYS A 116 -29.09 21.17 -11.35
C LYS A 116 -28.79 21.68 -12.76
N LEU A 117 -27.71 22.43 -12.96
CA LEU A 117 -27.27 22.95 -14.27
C LEU A 117 -26.85 21.83 -15.24
N TYR A 118 -26.71 20.58 -14.78
CA TYR A 118 -26.60 19.41 -15.66
C TYR A 118 -27.93 19.05 -16.35
N LYS A 119 -29.06 19.31 -15.68
CA LYS A 119 -30.41 18.93 -16.15
C LYS A 119 -31.14 20.04 -16.91
N PHE A 120 -30.74 21.29 -16.72
CA PHE A 120 -31.40 22.46 -17.31
C PHE A 120 -30.46 23.11 -18.32
N GLU A 121 -30.84 23.12 -19.60
CA GLU A 121 -30.06 23.71 -20.70
C GLU A 121 -30.11 25.26 -20.73
N ASN A 122 -30.36 25.91 -19.60
CA ASN A 122 -30.32 27.37 -19.47
C ASN A 122 -28.86 27.82 -19.33
N ASP A 123 -28.52 29.01 -19.83
CA ASP A 123 -27.22 29.69 -19.63
C ASP A 123 -25.95 28.89 -20.02
N PHE A 124 -26.10 27.77 -20.74
CA PHE A 124 -24.99 27.02 -21.33
C PHE A 124 -24.24 27.91 -22.33
N ASN A 125 -22.92 27.71 -22.43
CA ASN A 125 -22.08 28.48 -23.36
C ASN A 125 -20.93 27.68 -23.99
N VAL A 126 -20.98 26.36 -23.87
CA VAL A 126 -20.05 25.41 -24.51
C VAL A 126 -20.85 24.33 -25.23
N ASN A 127 -20.49 24.04 -26.48
CA ASN A 127 -20.88 22.85 -27.21
C ASN A 127 -19.67 21.92 -27.32
N ILE A 128 -19.79 20.69 -26.83
CA ILE A 128 -18.74 19.66 -26.89
C ILE A 128 -19.22 18.57 -27.83
N PHE A 129 -18.53 18.42 -28.96
CA PHE A 129 -18.79 17.37 -29.95
C PHE A 129 -17.96 16.14 -29.58
N VAL A 130 -18.63 15.04 -29.23
CA VAL A 130 -18.03 13.84 -28.63
C VAL A 130 -18.26 12.64 -29.54
N GLY A 131 -17.25 11.78 -29.67
CA GLY A 131 -17.26 10.62 -30.56
C GLY A 131 -17.00 10.96 -32.02
N VAL A 132 -17.16 9.94 -32.87
CA VAL A 132 -16.96 9.99 -34.33
C VAL A 132 -18.21 9.48 -35.05
N GLU A 133 -18.42 9.93 -36.29
CA GLU A 133 -19.56 9.52 -37.12
C GLU A 133 -19.62 7.99 -37.28
N PRO A 134 -20.81 7.35 -37.20
CA PRO A 134 -22.14 7.94 -37.01
C PRO A 134 -22.52 8.20 -35.54
N ASN A 135 -21.66 7.84 -34.59
CA ASN A 135 -21.92 7.88 -33.14
C ASN A 135 -21.43 9.19 -32.51
N ILE A 136 -21.69 10.33 -33.16
CA ILE A 136 -21.34 11.66 -32.63
C ILE A 136 -22.50 12.23 -31.79
N LYS A 137 -22.20 12.81 -30.62
CA LYS A 137 -23.18 13.50 -29.76
C LYS A 137 -22.68 14.88 -29.36
N VAL A 138 -23.57 15.86 -29.37
CA VAL A 138 -23.27 17.23 -28.92
C VAL A 138 -23.78 17.41 -27.49
N PHE A 139 -22.86 17.67 -26.56
CA PHE A 139 -23.16 17.96 -25.17
C PHE A 139 -23.10 19.47 -24.92
N LYS A 140 -24.17 20.02 -24.34
CA LYS A 140 -24.23 21.42 -23.88
C LYS A 140 -23.66 21.52 -22.47
N ALA A 141 -22.81 22.51 -22.24
CA ALA A 141 -22.14 22.67 -20.95
C ALA A 141 -21.82 24.15 -20.61
N HIS A 142 -21.42 24.37 -19.37
CA HIS A 142 -21.13 25.69 -18.80
C HIS A 142 -19.63 25.83 -18.55
N SER A 143 -18.97 26.78 -19.23
CA SER A 143 -17.52 26.98 -19.14
C SER A 143 -17.02 27.34 -17.73
N LEU A 144 -17.87 27.86 -16.84
CA LEU A 144 -17.49 28.10 -15.45
C LEU A 144 -17.30 26.78 -14.67
N VAL A 145 -18.22 25.82 -14.83
CA VAL A 145 -18.17 24.52 -14.13
C VAL A 145 -17.00 23.67 -14.64
N LEU A 146 -16.89 23.53 -15.96
CA LEU A 146 -15.82 22.73 -16.59
C LEU A 146 -14.41 23.18 -16.16
N ARG A 147 -14.13 24.49 -16.23
CA ARG A 147 -12.82 25.07 -15.86
C ARG A 147 -12.55 25.06 -14.35
N ALA A 148 -13.59 24.96 -13.52
CA ALA A 148 -13.44 24.83 -12.08
C ALA A 148 -12.99 23.42 -11.69
N ARG A 149 -13.52 22.38 -12.36
CA ARG A 149 -13.31 20.96 -12.05
C ARG A 149 -12.19 20.25 -12.81
N SER A 150 -11.69 20.83 -13.91
CA SER A 150 -10.65 20.22 -14.74
C SER A 150 -9.61 21.25 -15.19
N SER A 151 -8.33 20.88 -15.13
CA SER A 151 -7.21 21.67 -15.67
C SER A 151 -7.21 21.63 -17.20
N TYR A 152 -7.52 20.49 -17.82
CA TYR A 152 -7.71 20.37 -19.27
C TYR A 152 -8.74 21.37 -19.77
N PHE A 153 -9.95 21.39 -19.20
CA PHE A 153 -10.99 22.35 -19.62
C PHE A 153 -10.60 23.79 -19.30
N ARG A 154 -9.83 24.05 -18.23
CA ARG A 154 -9.27 25.38 -17.91
C ARG A 154 -8.34 25.89 -19.00
N ALA A 155 -7.52 25.03 -19.60
CA ALA A 155 -6.66 25.36 -20.73
C ALA A 155 -7.46 25.50 -22.05
N ALA A 156 -8.28 24.48 -22.38
CA ALA A 156 -9.05 24.41 -23.62
C ALA A 156 -10.10 25.54 -23.76
N LEU A 157 -10.64 26.04 -22.64
CA LEU A 157 -11.58 27.17 -22.58
C LEU A 157 -10.89 28.49 -22.17
N SER A 158 -9.57 28.60 -22.39
CA SER A 158 -8.81 29.85 -22.25
C SER A 158 -8.91 30.73 -23.50
N LYS A 159 -8.66 32.04 -23.36
CA LYS A 159 -8.73 33.00 -24.48
C LYS A 159 -7.83 32.65 -25.67
N ASN A 160 -6.77 31.87 -25.45
CA ASN A 160 -5.74 31.59 -26.44
C ASN A 160 -6.00 30.29 -27.23
N TRP A 161 -6.90 29.42 -26.74
CA TRP A 161 -7.20 28.10 -27.31
C TRP A 161 -8.66 27.91 -27.71
N ALA A 162 -9.58 28.64 -27.09
CA ALA A 162 -11.00 28.35 -27.18
C ALA A 162 -11.65 28.87 -28.49
N ILE A 163 -11.98 27.95 -29.39
CA ILE A 163 -12.75 28.23 -30.61
C ILE A 163 -14.16 28.68 -30.23
N LYS A 164 -14.70 29.69 -30.94
CA LYS A 164 -16.06 30.20 -30.74
C LYS A 164 -16.90 30.22 -32.02
N THR A 165 -18.21 30.05 -31.86
CA THR A 165 -19.21 30.33 -32.91
C THR A 165 -19.40 31.84 -33.10
N LYS A 166 -20.13 32.23 -34.16
CA LYS A 166 -20.57 33.63 -34.38
C LYS A 166 -21.39 34.15 -33.19
N ASP A 167 -22.16 33.26 -32.58
CA ASP A 167 -23.04 33.50 -31.43
C ASP A 167 -22.29 33.42 -30.08
N ASN A 168 -20.95 33.49 -30.10
CA ASN A 168 -20.06 33.59 -28.92
C ASN A 168 -19.98 32.32 -28.04
N PHE A 169 -20.62 31.20 -28.43
CA PHE A 169 -20.51 29.89 -27.76
C PHE A 169 -19.14 29.27 -28.01
N TYR A 170 -18.53 28.70 -26.97
CA TYR A 170 -17.32 27.88 -27.11
C TYR A 170 -17.62 26.56 -27.82
N THR A 171 -16.69 26.08 -28.63
CA THR A 171 -16.77 24.79 -29.33
C THR A 171 -15.54 23.93 -29.01
N LEU A 172 -15.76 22.72 -28.52
CA LEU A 172 -14.73 21.71 -28.28
C LEU A 172 -15.06 20.42 -29.06
N LYS A 173 -14.02 19.65 -29.40
CA LYS A 173 -14.16 18.32 -30.01
C LYS A 173 -13.39 17.28 -29.18
N LYS A 174 -13.99 16.11 -28.97
CA LYS A 174 -13.43 14.95 -28.26
C LYS A 174 -13.80 13.66 -29.02
N PRO A 175 -13.15 13.39 -30.17
CA PRO A 175 -13.44 12.20 -30.97
C PRO A 175 -12.99 10.90 -30.29
N ASN A 176 -11.95 10.98 -29.45
CA ASN A 176 -11.35 9.85 -28.73
C ASN A 176 -12.25 9.25 -27.64
N ILE A 177 -13.25 10.00 -27.16
CA ILE A 177 -14.16 9.58 -26.08
C ILE A 177 -15.53 9.33 -26.70
N SER A 178 -16.14 8.18 -26.43
CA SER A 178 -17.48 7.87 -26.92
C SER A 178 -18.57 8.59 -26.10
N PRO A 179 -19.76 8.86 -26.67
CA PRO A 179 -20.83 9.57 -25.96
C PRO A 179 -21.29 8.92 -24.66
N ASP A 180 -21.34 7.59 -24.60
CA ASP A 180 -21.76 6.81 -23.44
C ASP A 180 -20.74 6.83 -22.28
N ILE A 181 -19.50 7.20 -22.57
CA ILE A 181 -18.42 7.39 -21.59
C ILE A 181 -18.35 8.87 -21.15
N PHE A 182 -18.52 9.80 -22.08
CA PHE A 182 -18.50 11.23 -21.75
C PHE A 182 -19.73 11.68 -20.94
N GLU A 183 -20.91 11.07 -21.14
CA GLU A 183 -22.12 11.44 -20.40
C GLU A 183 -22.01 11.25 -18.86
N PRO A 184 -21.60 10.08 -18.33
CA PRO A 184 -21.37 9.92 -16.89
C PRO A 184 -20.21 10.78 -16.37
N ILE A 185 -19.19 11.06 -17.19
CA ILE A 185 -18.10 11.98 -16.82
C ILE A 185 -18.61 13.43 -16.72
N LEU A 186 -19.41 13.89 -17.68
CA LEU A 186 -20.01 15.23 -17.63
C LEU A 186 -20.93 15.36 -16.42
N LYS A 187 -21.72 14.33 -16.10
CA LYS A 187 -22.52 14.29 -14.88
C LYS A 187 -21.63 14.40 -13.63
N TYR A 188 -20.56 13.61 -13.53
CA TYR A 188 -19.59 13.68 -12.43
C TYR A 188 -18.98 15.08 -12.27
N ILE A 189 -18.63 15.76 -13.38
CA ILE A 189 -18.12 17.13 -13.34
C ILE A 189 -19.12 18.10 -12.68
N TYR A 190 -20.43 17.87 -12.83
CA TYR A 190 -21.46 18.73 -12.23
C TYR A 190 -21.85 18.36 -10.81
N THR A 191 -21.93 17.06 -10.46
CA THR A 191 -22.50 16.62 -9.17
C THR A 191 -21.49 15.98 -8.22
N GLY A 192 -20.34 15.55 -8.71
CA GLY A 192 -19.40 14.69 -7.99
C GLY A 192 -19.76 13.20 -7.98
N ASP A 193 -20.96 12.83 -8.45
CA ASP A 193 -21.40 11.43 -8.52
C ASP A 193 -21.12 10.84 -9.91
N ILE A 194 -20.39 9.72 -9.94
CA ILE A 194 -20.35 8.83 -11.11
C ILE A 194 -21.15 7.56 -10.81
N TYR A 195 -21.87 7.05 -11.80
CA TYR A 195 -22.54 5.75 -11.71
C TYR A 195 -21.94 4.81 -12.76
N LEU A 196 -21.40 3.69 -12.29
CA LEU A 196 -20.69 2.72 -13.13
C LEU A 196 -21.57 1.50 -13.39
N TYR A 197 -22.05 1.38 -14.63
CA TYR A 197 -22.83 0.23 -15.09
C TYR A 197 -21.87 -0.94 -15.38
N GLY A 198 -21.63 -1.76 -14.36
CA GLY A 198 -20.67 -2.87 -14.46
C GLY A 198 -19.22 -2.42 -14.53
N ASN A 199 -18.37 -3.27 -15.11
CA ASN A 199 -16.91 -3.08 -15.15
C ASN A 199 -16.34 -2.98 -16.58
N GLU A 200 -17.13 -3.31 -17.61
CA GLU A 200 -16.71 -3.35 -19.03
C GLU A 200 -16.16 -2.01 -19.53
N ARG A 201 -16.59 -0.90 -18.94
CA ARG A 201 -16.22 0.48 -19.34
C ARG A 201 -15.13 1.12 -18.48
N LEU A 202 -14.50 0.39 -17.55
CA LEU A 202 -13.53 0.99 -16.61
C LEU A 202 -12.30 1.57 -17.31
N ILE A 203 -11.81 0.94 -18.38
CA ILE A 203 -10.64 1.43 -19.13
C ILE A 203 -10.99 2.66 -19.98
N ASP A 204 -12.11 2.62 -20.71
CA ASP A 204 -12.62 3.77 -21.45
C ASP A 204 -12.80 4.99 -20.53
N LEU A 205 -13.30 4.77 -19.31
CA LEU A 205 -13.46 5.80 -18.28
C LEU A 205 -12.11 6.26 -17.69
N LEU A 206 -11.12 5.37 -17.52
CA LEU A 206 -9.79 5.73 -17.03
C LEU A 206 -9.08 6.64 -18.05
N LEU A 207 -9.03 6.20 -19.31
CA LEU A 207 -8.51 6.97 -20.45
C LEU A 207 -9.20 8.34 -20.58
N ALA A 208 -10.53 8.36 -20.55
CA ALA A 208 -11.29 9.61 -20.64
C ALA A 208 -11.14 10.51 -19.41
N SER A 209 -10.87 9.96 -18.21
CA SER A 209 -10.61 10.75 -17.01
C SER A 209 -9.22 11.40 -17.04
N ASP A 210 -8.22 10.68 -17.55
CA ASP A 210 -6.88 11.21 -17.78
C ASP A 210 -6.85 12.28 -18.88
N GLU A 211 -7.45 12.01 -20.05
CA GLU A 211 -7.51 12.97 -21.19
C GLU A 211 -8.33 14.24 -20.87
N LEU A 212 -9.06 14.24 -19.75
CA LEU A 212 -9.81 15.37 -19.20
C LEU A 212 -9.20 15.92 -17.90
N ALA A 213 -8.07 15.38 -17.44
CA ALA A 213 -7.34 15.71 -16.23
C ALA A 213 -8.25 15.77 -14.98
N LEU A 214 -9.02 14.71 -14.78
CA LEU A 214 -9.95 14.50 -13.66
C LEU A 214 -9.30 13.57 -12.62
N VAL A 215 -8.29 14.09 -11.93
CA VAL A 215 -7.39 13.31 -11.05
C VAL A 215 -8.16 12.48 -10.02
N GLU A 216 -9.10 13.08 -9.30
CA GLU A 216 -9.85 12.38 -8.24
C GLU A 216 -10.75 11.25 -8.80
N LEU A 217 -11.15 11.34 -10.06
CA LEU A 217 -11.91 10.30 -10.75
C LEU A 217 -10.99 9.18 -11.26
N ALA A 218 -9.83 9.55 -11.81
CA ALA A 218 -8.83 8.59 -12.27
C ALA A 218 -8.26 7.75 -11.10
N GLU A 219 -8.02 8.35 -9.94
CA GLU A 219 -7.66 7.63 -8.69
C GLU A 219 -8.77 6.65 -8.25
N TYR A 220 -10.04 7.08 -8.27
CA TYR A 220 -11.17 6.20 -7.96
C TYR A 220 -11.29 5.03 -8.94
N ILE A 221 -11.05 5.26 -10.23
CA ILE A 221 -11.10 4.21 -11.26
C ILE A 221 -9.93 3.23 -11.13
N GLN A 222 -8.71 3.69 -10.81
CA GLN A 222 -7.59 2.80 -10.49
C GLN A 222 -7.94 1.83 -9.36
N PHE A 223 -8.45 2.34 -8.23
CA PHE A 223 -8.89 1.50 -7.11
C PHE A 223 -10.04 0.56 -7.49
N ARG A 224 -10.95 0.99 -8.38
CA ARG A 224 -12.01 0.11 -8.91
C ARG A 224 -11.47 -1.01 -9.79
N VAL A 225 -10.45 -0.76 -10.60
CA VAL A 225 -9.76 -1.75 -11.44
C VAL A 225 -9.12 -2.85 -10.60
N THR A 226 -8.43 -2.49 -9.52
CA THR A 226 -7.81 -3.48 -8.61
C THR A 226 -8.80 -4.36 -7.84
N CYS A 227 -10.11 -4.06 -7.92
CA CYS A 227 -11.17 -4.78 -7.19
C CYS A 227 -12.15 -5.55 -8.11
N VAL A 228 -11.88 -5.70 -9.41
CA VAL A 228 -12.83 -6.38 -10.32
C VAL A 228 -12.69 -7.91 -10.30
N GLY A 229 -11.46 -8.41 -10.18
CA GLY A 229 -11.15 -9.84 -10.22
C GLY A 229 -10.67 -10.35 -11.59
N ASP A 230 -9.97 -11.46 -11.53
CA ASP A 230 -8.98 -11.97 -12.48
C ASP A 230 -9.59 -12.27 -13.87
N ALA A 231 -10.83 -12.73 -13.92
CA ALA A 231 -11.56 -13.01 -15.17
C ALA A 231 -11.88 -11.76 -15.99
N TRP A 232 -11.91 -10.57 -15.37
CA TRP A 232 -11.93 -9.29 -16.07
C TRP A 232 -10.51 -8.84 -16.39
N THR A 233 -9.59 -8.89 -15.41
CA THR A 233 -8.18 -8.49 -15.59
C THR A 233 -7.54 -9.20 -16.78
N LYS A 234 -7.67 -10.53 -16.94
CA LYS A 234 -7.07 -11.27 -18.07
C LYS A 234 -7.50 -10.77 -19.46
N ARG A 235 -8.73 -10.25 -19.60
CA ARG A 235 -9.25 -9.69 -20.87
C ARG A 235 -8.73 -8.30 -21.18
N HIS A 236 -8.22 -7.61 -20.17
CA HIS A 236 -7.90 -6.19 -20.21
C HIS A 236 -6.44 -5.89 -19.85
N ILE A 237 -5.66 -6.91 -19.48
CA ILE A 237 -4.32 -6.78 -18.92
C ILE A 237 -3.36 -6.04 -19.86
N VAL A 238 -3.39 -6.35 -21.16
CA VAL A 238 -2.57 -5.66 -22.19
C VAL A 238 -2.97 -4.19 -22.33
N GLN A 239 -4.27 -3.88 -22.26
CA GLN A 239 -4.77 -2.50 -22.33
C GLN A 239 -4.35 -1.68 -21.10
N LEU A 240 -4.39 -2.29 -19.91
CA LEU A 240 -3.88 -1.68 -18.67
C LEU A 240 -2.35 -1.47 -18.72
N PHE A 241 -1.61 -2.38 -19.35
CA PHE A 241 -0.17 -2.25 -19.53
C PHE A 241 0.21 -1.15 -20.51
N ASN A 242 -0.40 -1.09 -21.68
CA ASN A 242 -0.15 -0.01 -22.65
C ASN A 242 -0.60 1.37 -22.11
N PHE A 243 -1.63 1.40 -21.25
CA PHE A 243 -1.95 2.62 -20.50
C PHE A 243 -0.85 3.04 -19.52
N MET A 244 0.00 2.11 -19.05
CA MET A 244 1.13 2.43 -18.17
C MET A 244 2.43 2.80 -18.91
N SER A 245 2.60 2.49 -20.20
CA SER A 245 3.80 2.89 -20.97
C SER A 245 3.74 4.34 -21.44
N SER A 246 2.54 4.91 -21.61
CA SER A 246 2.35 6.32 -21.96
C SER A 246 2.56 7.31 -20.80
N HIS A 247 2.93 6.83 -19.60
CA HIS A 247 3.01 7.62 -18.37
C HIS A 247 4.31 7.39 -17.58
N ASP A 248 4.80 8.46 -16.93
CA ASP A 248 5.89 8.35 -15.95
C ASP A 248 5.50 7.40 -14.79
N GLU A 249 6.48 6.68 -14.26
CA GLU A 249 6.28 5.56 -13.30
C GLU A 249 5.57 5.94 -11.99
N ASN A 250 5.32 7.23 -11.73
CA ASN A 250 4.71 7.72 -10.50
C ASN A 250 3.28 8.29 -10.66
N VAL A 251 2.73 8.40 -11.88
CA VAL A 251 1.39 9.00 -12.09
C VAL A 251 0.28 8.05 -11.65
N PHE A 252 0.28 6.81 -12.17
CA PHE A 252 -0.75 5.80 -11.92
C PHE A 252 -0.30 4.75 -10.90
N ASN A 253 0.15 5.26 -9.74
CA ASN A 253 0.83 4.50 -8.68
C ASN A 253 0.01 3.33 -8.08
N ILE A 254 -1.33 3.39 -8.12
CA ILE A 254 -2.18 2.29 -7.61
C ILE A 254 -2.21 1.16 -8.66
N LEU A 255 -2.46 1.51 -9.92
CA LEU A 255 -2.49 0.55 -11.02
C LEU A 255 -1.11 -0.08 -11.27
N LEU A 256 -0.03 0.70 -11.21
CA LEU A 256 1.32 0.18 -11.40
C LEU A 256 1.68 -0.89 -10.35
N LYS A 257 1.34 -0.65 -9.08
CA LYS A 257 1.61 -1.64 -8.02
C LYS A 257 0.84 -2.93 -8.24
N TYR A 258 -0.44 -2.85 -8.59
CA TYR A 258 -1.24 -4.02 -8.94
C TYR A 258 -0.64 -4.81 -10.11
N LEU A 259 -0.27 -4.10 -11.19
CA LEU A 259 0.29 -4.74 -12.39
C LEU A 259 1.67 -5.35 -12.15
N MET A 260 2.58 -4.70 -11.40
CA MET A 260 3.92 -5.21 -11.14
C MET A 260 3.94 -6.27 -10.02
N ASN A 261 3.38 -5.93 -8.86
CA ASN A 261 3.54 -6.71 -7.63
C ASN A 261 2.55 -7.87 -7.55
N ASP A 262 1.32 -7.69 -8.04
CA ASP A 262 0.31 -8.74 -7.97
C ASP A 262 0.34 -9.56 -9.26
N ILE A 263 0.22 -8.92 -10.44
CA ILE A 263 0.18 -9.66 -11.71
C ILE A 263 1.56 -10.15 -12.18
N ILE A 264 2.58 -9.30 -12.35
CA ILE A 264 3.88 -9.77 -12.88
C ILE A 264 4.64 -10.68 -11.90
N ALA A 265 4.58 -10.44 -10.59
CA ALA A 265 5.32 -11.23 -9.60
C ALA A 265 4.65 -12.56 -9.19
N HIS A 266 3.36 -12.76 -9.44
CA HIS A 266 2.63 -13.98 -9.03
C HIS A 266 1.83 -14.64 -10.15
N GLU A 267 1.33 -13.88 -11.14
CA GLU A 267 0.41 -14.36 -12.17
C GLU A 267 0.87 -14.03 -13.60
N THR A 268 2.17 -13.99 -13.86
CA THR A 268 2.76 -13.48 -15.13
C THR A 268 2.17 -14.14 -16.38
N LYS A 269 1.75 -15.41 -16.28
CA LYS A 269 1.09 -16.16 -17.36
C LYS A 269 -0.24 -15.54 -17.81
N LEU A 270 -0.97 -14.82 -16.96
CA LEU A 270 -2.22 -14.14 -17.36
C LEU A 270 -1.99 -13.11 -18.48
N LEU A 271 -0.83 -12.46 -18.52
CA LEU A 271 -0.45 -11.55 -19.60
C LEU A 271 -0.05 -12.32 -20.86
N PHE A 272 0.87 -13.28 -20.74
CA PHE A 272 1.43 -13.97 -21.90
C PHE A 272 0.47 -15.01 -22.53
N ASP A 273 -0.53 -15.47 -21.78
CA ASP A 273 -1.66 -16.27 -22.27
C ASP A 273 -2.88 -15.41 -22.65
N SER A 274 -2.70 -14.10 -22.83
CA SER A 274 -3.75 -13.21 -23.37
C SER A 274 -3.78 -13.27 -24.90
N GLU A 275 -4.98 -13.32 -25.47
CA GLU A 275 -5.21 -13.27 -26.93
C GLU A 275 -4.77 -11.92 -27.54
N ASP A 276 -4.73 -10.87 -26.72
CA ASP A 276 -4.30 -9.53 -27.08
C ASP A 276 -2.79 -9.29 -26.90
N LEU A 277 -1.98 -10.31 -26.55
CA LEU A 277 -0.53 -10.16 -26.34
C LEU A 277 0.18 -9.47 -27.53
N LYS A 278 -0.27 -9.72 -28.76
CA LYS A 278 0.21 -9.05 -29.98
C LYS A 278 0.11 -7.52 -29.96
N ASN A 279 -0.76 -6.95 -29.14
CA ASN A 279 -0.93 -5.51 -28.99
C ASN A 279 -0.02 -4.91 -27.90
N LEU A 280 0.72 -5.74 -27.15
CA LEU A 280 1.57 -5.28 -26.03
C LEU A 280 2.75 -4.46 -26.55
N GLU A 281 2.94 -3.26 -26.01
CA GLU A 281 4.02 -2.36 -26.41
C GLU A 281 5.41 -2.87 -25.98
N GLU A 282 6.42 -2.65 -26.84
CA GLU A 282 7.80 -3.09 -26.62
C GLU A 282 8.36 -2.59 -25.28
N GLU A 283 8.12 -1.33 -24.89
CA GLU A 283 8.63 -0.79 -23.63
C GLU A 283 8.07 -1.52 -22.40
N ILE A 284 6.83 -2.05 -22.47
CA ILE A 284 6.31 -2.92 -21.42
C ILE A 284 7.01 -4.28 -21.44
N MET A 285 7.19 -4.87 -22.62
CA MET A 285 7.93 -6.14 -22.76
C MET A 285 9.34 -6.03 -22.17
N LEU A 286 10.06 -4.95 -22.49
CA LEU A 286 11.39 -4.65 -21.93
C LEU A 286 11.33 -4.36 -20.41
N ARG A 287 10.29 -3.69 -19.92
CA ARG A 287 10.10 -3.44 -18.48
C ARG A 287 9.90 -4.75 -17.72
N ILE A 288 9.13 -5.69 -18.29
CA ILE A 288 8.89 -7.01 -17.72
C ILE A 288 10.17 -7.86 -17.77
N LEU A 289 10.83 -7.99 -18.92
CA LEU A 289 12.04 -8.82 -19.05
C LEU A 289 13.18 -8.40 -18.11
N LYS A 290 13.24 -7.11 -17.70
CA LYS A 290 14.18 -6.61 -16.68
C LYS A 290 13.88 -7.09 -15.25
N GLN A 291 12.66 -7.48 -14.91
CA GLN A 291 12.30 -7.83 -13.52
C GLN A 291 12.91 -9.16 -13.09
N ASP A 292 13.62 -9.16 -11.95
CA ASP A 292 14.19 -10.38 -11.38
C ASP A 292 13.15 -11.31 -10.77
N TYR A 293 11.97 -10.83 -10.36
CA TYR A 293 10.98 -11.58 -9.56
C TYR A 293 9.92 -12.34 -10.37
N ILE A 294 10.14 -12.57 -11.67
CA ILE A 294 9.20 -13.28 -12.54
C ILE A 294 9.19 -14.79 -12.23
N GLN A 295 7.99 -15.35 -12.09
CA GLN A 295 7.77 -16.76 -11.71
C GLN A 295 7.55 -17.66 -12.93
N LEU A 296 8.54 -17.65 -13.82
CA LEU A 296 8.59 -18.46 -15.03
C LEU A 296 9.99 -19.05 -15.18
N GLU A 297 10.13 -20.26 -15.71
CA GLU A 297 11.46 -20.69 -16.13
C GLU A 297 11.95 -19.80 -17.30
N GLU A 298 13.26 -19.52 -17.39
CA GLU A 298 13.78 -18.60 -18.41
C GLU A 298 13.47 -19.08 -19.84
N ILE A 299 13.30 -20.38 -20.04
CA ILE A 299 12.84 -20.96 -21.30
C ILE A 299 11.39 -20.55 -21.65
N GLU A 300 10.47 -20.54 -20.68
CA GLU A 300 9.10 -20.06 -20.90
C GLU A 300 9.10 -18.57 -21.27
N ILE A 301 9.98 -17.79 -20.64
CA ILE A 301 10.15 -16.35 -20.93
C ILE A 301 10.66 -16.15 -22.36
N TRP A 302 11.60 -16.98 -22.82
CA TRP A 302 12.06 -16.98 -24.21
C TRP A 302 10.95 -17.37 -25.19
N GLU A 303 10.18 -18.44 -24.92
CA GLU A 303 9.08 -18.86 -25.80
C GLU A 303 7.98 -17.80 -25.89
N TYR A 304 7.62 -17.16 -24.78
CA TYR A 304 6.69 -16.03 -24.78
C TYR A 304 7.28 -14.78 -25.48
N CYS A 305 8.59 -14.56 -25.42
CA CYS A 305 9.27 -13.50 -26.15
C CYS A 305 9.27 -13.72 -27.66
N LEU A 306 9.57 -14.94 -28.12
CA LEU A 306 9.39 -15.35 -29.51
C LEU A 306 7.93 -15.20 -29.95
N LYS A 307 6.97 -15.72 -29.20
CA LYS A 307 5.53 -15.62 -29.49
C LYS A 307 5.09 -14.17 -29.68
N TRP A 308 5.51 -13.25 -28.81
CA TRP A 308 5.25 -11.82 -28.96
C TRP A 308 5.89 -11.26 -30.23
N GLY A 309 7.19 -11.49 -30.46
CA GLY A 309 7.90 -10.97 -31.64
C GLY A 309 7.35 -11.49 -32.97
N ILE A 310 7.04 -12.78 -33.05
CA ILE A 310 6.38 -13.41 -34.20
C ILE A 310 5.03 -12.76 -34.47
N SER A 311 4.24 -12.47 -33.42
CA SER A 311 2.93 -11.83 -33.57
C SER A 311 2.98 -10.38 -34.08
N GLN A 312 4.16 -9.72 -34.05
CA GLN A 312 4.40 -8.43 -34.71
C GLN A 312 4.61 -8.54 -36.23
N LEU A 313 4.75 -9.76 -36.77
CA LEU A 313 4.95 -10.03 -38.21
C LEU A 313 3.80 -10.89 -38.76
N PRO A 314 2.63 -10.31 -39.13
CA PRO A 314 1.44 -11.07 -39.55
C PRO A 314 1.57 -11.90 -40.84
N TYR A 315 2.73 -11.86 -41.51
CA TYR A 315 3.05 -12.66 -42.69
C TYR A 315 3.90 -13.91 -42.36
N LEU A 316 4.39 -14.01 -41.13
CA LEU A 316 5.29 -15.06 -40.67
C LEU A 316 4.50 -16.35 -40.39
N ASP A 317 5.02 -17.49 -40.86
CA ASP A 317 4.48 -18.81 -40.51
C ASP A 317 4.96 -19.20 -39.09
N GLU A 318 4.16 -19.89 -38.29
CA GLU A 318 4.62 -20.44 -37.00
C GLU A 318 5.71 -21.52 -37.18
N GLU A 319 5.74 -22.19 -38.35
CA GLU A 319 6.78 -23.15 -38.69
C GLU A 319 8.05 -22.46 -39.21
N HIS A 320 9.01 -22.21 -38.30
CA HIS A 320 10.32 -21.61 -38.59
C HIS A 320 11.20 -22.37 -39.61
N SER A 321 10.79 -23.57 -40.03
CA SER A 321 11.43 -24.37 -41.08
C SER A 321 11.30 -23.74 -42.48
N LYS A 322 10.31 -22.88 -42.69
CA LYS A 322 10.03 -22.19 -43.96
C LYS A 322 10.70 -20.82 -44.10
N TRP A 323 11.19 -20.26 -43.00
CA TRP A 323 11.65 -18.86 -42.93
C TRP A 323 12.92 -18.61 -43.77
N SER A 324 12.86 -17.59 -44.62
CA SER A 324 13.98 -17.03 -45.37
C SER A 324 14.93 -16.23 -44.46
N PHE A 325 16.09 -15.84 -44.98
CA PHE A 325 17.01 -14.97 -44.26
C PHE A 325 16.43 -13.58 -43.94
N GLY A 326 15.53 -13.07 -44.77
CA GLY A 326 14.84 -11.79 -44.52
C GLY A 326 13.91 -11.87 -43.32
N ASP A 327 13.17 -12.97 -43.19
CA ASP A 327 12.21 -13.21 -42.11
C ASP A 327 12.91 -13.24 -40.74
N TYR A 328 14.06 -13.93 -40.64
CA TYR A 328 14.91 -13.89 -39.44
C TYR A 328 15.46 -12.48 -39.16
N MET A 329 15.82 -11.69 -40.19
CA MET A 329 16.29 -10.31 -40.00
C MET A 329 15.20 -9.34 -39.53
N ASP A 330 13.95 -9.53 -39.95
CA ASP A 330 12.84 -8.68 -39.48
C ASP A 330 12.44 -9.03 -38.04
N LEU A 331 12.44 -10.31 -37.68
CA LEU A 331 12.21 -10.74 -36.29
C LEU A 331 13.37 -10.33 -35.36
N GLU A 332 14.62 -10.37 -35.83
CA GLU A 332 15.78 -9.90 -35.05
C GLU A 332 15.63 -8.44 -34.64
N LYS A 333 15.26 -7.54 -35.57
CA LYS A 333 15.04 -6.10 -35.26
C LYS A 333 14.02 -5.88 -34.14
N ILE A 334 12.94 -6.68 -34.14
CA ILE A 334 11.84 -6.59 -33.16
C ILE A 334 12.28 -7.14 -31.79
N LEU A 335 13.09 -8.20 -31.77
CA LEU A 335 13.59 -8.81 -30.54
C LEU A 335 14.94 -8.25 -30.08
N HIS A 336 15.58 -7.35 -30.84
CA HIS A 336 16.94 -6.86 -30.61
C HIS A 336 17.17 -6.30 -29.21
N ARG A 337 16.19 -5.55 -28.66
CA ARG A 337 16.26 -4.98 -27.31
C ARG A 337 15.82 -5.97 -26.23
N CYS A 338 15.08 -7.01 -26.59
CA CYS A 338 14.61 -8.08 -25.69
C CYS A 338 15.68 -9.16 -25.45
N ILE A 339 16.40 -9.57 -26.49
CA ILE A 339 17.40 -10.66 -26.44
C ILE A 339 18.46 -10.44 -25.34
N PRO A 340 19.05 -9.24 -25.16
CA PRO A 340 20.01 -8.99 -24.06
C PRO A 340 19.42 -9.05 -22.64
N LEU A 341 18.10 -9.21 -22.48
CA LEU A 341 17.40 -9.33 -21.19
C LEU A 341 17.03 -10.80 -20.86
N ILE A 342 17.25 -11.72 -21.81
CA ILE A 342 17.02 -13.16 -21.64
C ILE A 342 18.27 -13.80 -21.04
N ARG A 343 18.08 -14.56 -19.96
CA ARG A 343 19.18 -15.13 -19.16
C ARG A 343 19.59 -16.49 -19.69
N PHE A 344 20.00 -16.55 -20.96
CA PHE A 344 20.23 -17.81 -21.69
C PHE A 344 21.12 -18.83 -20.93
N PHE A 345 22.15 -18.37 -20.20
CA PHE A 345 23.03 -19.23 -19.39
C PHE A 345 22.37 -19.86 -18.14
N ASN A 346 21.09 -19.57 -17.87
CA ASN A 346 20.31 -20.18 -16.80
C ASN A 346 19.26 -21.20 -17.31
N MET A 347 19.26 -21.52 -18.61
CA MET A 347 18.42 -22.56 -19.20
C MET A 347 19.08 -23.94 -19.10
N LYS A 348 18.30 -25.03 -19.20
CA LYS A 348 18.85 -26.39 -19.19
C LYS A 348 19.47 -26.71 -20.57
N PRO A 349 20.46 -27.62 -20.66
CA PRO A 349 21.08 -27.98 -21.95
C PRO A 349 20.11 -28.55 -22.99
N GLY A 350 19.01 -29.19 -22.56
CA GLY A 350 17.93 -29.63 -23.44
C GLY A 350 17.19 -28.45 -24.06
N ASP A 351 16.73 -27.51 -23.23
CA ASP A 351 16.06 -26.27 -23.64
C ASP A 351 16.89 -25.50 -24.69
N TYR A 352 18.21 -25.39 -24.48
CA TYR A 352 19.12 -24.79 -25.45
C TYR A 352 19.05 -25.50 -26.82
N PHE A 353 19.15 -26.82 -26.84
CA PHE A 353 19.18 -27.60 -28.07
C PHE A 353 17.83 -27.60 -28.80
N ASP A 354 16.72 -27.74 -28.08
CA ASP A 354 15.38 -27.91 -28.66
C ASP A 354 14.68 -26.57 -28.99
N LYS A 355 15.02 -25.47 -28.30
CA LYS A 355 14.24 -24.21 -28.35
C LYS A 355 15.05 -22.95 -28.60
N ILE A 356 16.35 -22.93 -28.32
CA ILE A 356 17.22 -21.76 -28.60
C ILE A 356 17.92 -21.94 -29.95
N LYS A 357 18.55 -23.09 -30.15
CA LYS A 357 19.32 -23.43 -31.36
C LYS A 357 18.54 -23.32 -32.68
N PRO A 358 17.23 -23.65 -32.79
CA PRO A 358 16.47 -23.43 -34.03
C PRO A 358 16.40 -21.97 -34.48
N TYR A 359 16.61 -21.04 -33.53
CA TYR A 359 16.55 -19.59 -33.73
C TYR A 359 17.93 -18.91 -33.61
N GLU A 360 19.04 -19.66 -33.72
CA GLU A 360 20.40 -19.14 -33.51
C GLU A 360 20.76 -17.92 -34.38
N LYS A 361 20.10 -17.75 -35.54
CA LYS A 361 20.24 -16.60 -36.44
C LYS A 361 19.74 -15.26 -35.86
N LEU A 362 18.89 -15.30 -34.83
CA LEU A 362 18.43 -14.11 -34.11
C LEU A 362 19.46 -13.60 -33.10
N LEU A 363 20.40 -14.46 -32.68
CA LEU A 363 21.31 -14.16 -31.59
C LEU A 363 22.53 -13.36 -32.08
N PRO A 364 22.96 -12.31 -31.36
CA PRO A 364 24.24 -11.65 -31.63
C PRO A 364 25.38 -12.67 -31.67
N LYS A 365 26.28 -12.53 -32.66
CA LYS A 365 27.33 -13.52 -32.94
C LYS A 365 28.15 -13.90 -31.69
N GLU A 366 28.49 -12.93 -30.85
CA GLU A 366 29.29 -13.16 -29.64
C GLU A 366 28.54 -13.99 -28.59
N LEU A 367 27.23 -13.77 -28.45
CA LEU A 367 26.35 -14.57 -27.61
C LEU A 367 26.19 -16.00 -28.15
N LEU A 368 26.10 -16.16 -29.47
CA LEU A 368 26.02 -17.49 -30.09
C LEU A 368 27.32 -18.30 -29.88
N GLU A 369 28.48 -17.67 -30.09
CA GLU A 369 29.79 -18.31 -29.82
C GLU A 369 29.92 -18.75 -28.35
N ASP A 370 29.54 -17.89 -27.41
CA ASP A 370 29.60 -18.17 -25.98
C ASP A 370 28.59 -19.26 -25.53
N LEU A 371 27.36 -19.26 -26.07
CA LEU A 371 26.34 -20.28 -25.76
C LEU A 371 26.71 -21.66 -26.33
N GLN A 372 27.21 -21.70 -27.57
CA GLN A 372 27.71 -22.94 -28.17
C GLN A 372 28.85 -23.53 -27.32
N LEU A 373 29.77 -22.70 -26.83
CA LEU A 373 30.87 -23.11 -25.97
C LEU A 373 30.37 -23.63 -24.61
N TYR A 374 29.49 -22.87 -23.94
CA TYR A 374 28.93 -23.20 -22.62
C TYR A 374 28.14 -24.52 -22.60
N TYR A 375 27.31 -24.77 -23.61
CA TYR A 375 26.48 -25.99 -23.65
C TYR A 375 27.14 -27.21 -24.32
N THR A 376 28.24 -27.03 -25.08
CA THR A 376 28.92 -28.14 -25.76
C THR A 376 30.14 -28.67 -24.99
N VAL A 377 30.81 -27.83 -24.17
CA VAL A 377 32.05 -28.21 -23.47
C VAL A 377 31.80 -28.41 -21.98
N PRO A 378 31.90 -29.66 -21.44
CA PRO A 378 31.75 -29.91 -20.01
C PRO A 378 32.73 -29.09 -19.16
N ASN A 379 32.24 -28.52 -18.06
CA ASN A 379 32.99 -27.69 -17.12
C ASN A 379 33.58 -26.40 -17.73
N HIS A 380 32.98 -25.84 -18.77
CA HIS A 380 33.35 -24.51 -19.28
C HIS A 380 32.60 -23.38 -18.53
N ASP A 381 33.03 -23.14 -17.28
CA ASP A 381 32.27 -22.40 -16.26
C ASP A 381 31.78 -20.98 -16.64
N LYS A 382 32.38 -20.30 -17.62
CA LYS A 382 32.04 -18.89 -17.95
C LYS A 382 32.15 -18.56 -19.45
N PRO A 383 31.15 -17.88 -20.05
CA PRO A 383 31.32 -17.20 -21.33
C PRO A 383 32.38 -16.09 -21.26
N GLN A 384 32.96 -15.72 -22.40
CA GLN A 384 34.13 -14.85 -22.49
C GLN A 384 33.81 -13.41 -22.92
N LYS A 385 32.68 -13.18 -23.59
CA LYS A 385 32.30 -11.86 -24.16
C LYS A 385 30.95 -11.38 -23.65
N SER A 386 30.02 -12.31 -23.50
CA SER A 386 28.62 -12.06 -23.17
C SER A 386 28.44 -11.55 -21.74
N ILE A 387 27.52 -10.61 -21.56
CA ILE A 387 27.07 -10.19 -20.24
C ILE A 387 26.25 -11.33 -19.62
N ILE A 388 26.74 -11.91 -18.54
CA ILE A 388 25.99 -12.88 -17.74
C ILE A 388 25.03 -12.10 -16.84
N LEU A 389 23.73 -12.23 -17.08
CA LEU A 389 22.71 -11.82 -16.13
C LEU A 389 22.60 -12.86 -14.99
N SER A 390 22.37 -12.38 -13.77
CA SER A 390 22.08 -13.28 -12.63
C SER A 390 20.73 -13.98 -12.82
N PRO A 391 20.57 -15.25 -12.38
CA PRO A 391 19.29 -15.96 -12.43
C PRO A 391 18.18 -15.19 -11.69
N ARG A 392 16.92 -15.42 -12.10
CA ARG A 392 15.75 -14.76 -11.51
C ARG A 392 15.52 -15.17 -10.06
N LYS A 393 15.08 -14.19 -9.28
CA LYS A 393 14.70 -14.29 -7.86
C LYS A 393 13.31 -14.89 -7.75
N HIS A 394 13.22 -16.21 -7.85
CA HIS A 394 11.98 -16.94 -7.60
C HIS A 394 11.57 -16.82 -6.13
N LEU A 395 10.81 -15.78 -5.78
CA LEU A 395 10.16 -15.62 -4.48
C LEU A 395 9.23 -16.81 -4.22
N ILE A 396 9.10 -17.27 -2.97
CA ILE A 396 8.07 -18.25 -2.62
C ILE A 396 6.69 -17.61 -2.67
N ALA A 397 5.66 -18.42 -2.91
CA ALA A 397 4.28 -17.95 -3.01
C ALA A 397 3.89 -17.11 -1.79
N GLY A 398 3.41 -15.89 -2.03
CA GLY A 398 3.01 -14.95 -0.97
C GLY A 398 4.14 -14.31 -0.16
N SER A 399 5.42 -14.41 -0.56
CA SER A 399 6.52 -13.74 0.15
C SER A 399 7.13 -12.56 -0.63
N ASN A 400 7.37 -11.46 0.08
CA ASN A 400 8.15 -10.31 -0.38
C ASN A 400 9.64 -10.39 0.05
N ILE A 401 10.01 -11.37 0.89
CA ILE A 401 11.35 -11.50 1.50
C ILE A 401 12.09 -12.78 1.05
N LEU A 402 11.39 -13.92 0.98
CA LEU A 402 12.00 -15.24 0.81
C LEU A 402 12.01 -15.69 -0.65
N GLU A 403 13.22 -15.85 -1.19
CA GLU A 403 13.47 -16.60 -2.41
C GLU A 403 13.39 -18.11 -2.14
N SER A 404 13.14 -18.91 -3.17
CA SER A 404 13.07 -20.37 -3.12
C SER A 404 14.36 -20.99 -2.54
N MET A 405 15.51 -20.36 -2.80
CA MET A 405 16.78 -20.72 -2.16
C MET A 405 16.79 -20.43 -0.64
N HIS A 406 16.22 -19.31 -0.19
CA HIS A 406 16.08 -19.01 1.24
C HIS A 406 15.16 -20.03 1.94
N ALA A 407 14.01 -20.37 1.32
CA ALA A 407 13.10 -21.37 1.84
C ALA A 407 13.72 -22.78 1.87
N THR A 408 14.47 -23.16 0.82
CA THR A 408 15.21 -24.43 0.75
C THR A 408 16.29 -24.52 1.84
N LEU A 409 17.04 -23.44 2.07
CA LEU A 409 18.03 -23.34 3.14
C LEU A 409 17.40 -23.48 4.54
N ILE A 410 16.29 -22.76 4.79
CA ILE A 410 15.53 -22.83 6.04
C ILE A 410 14.95 -24.25 6.25
N SER A 411 14.50 -24.91 5.19
CA SER A 411 14.01 -26.29 5.23
C SER A 411 15.11 -27.28 5.62
N GLY A 412 16.30 -27.16 5.01
CA GLY A 412 17.48 -27.95 5.38
C GLY A 412 17.90 -27.73 6.85
N TRP A 413 17.72 -26.51 7.36
CA TRP A 413 17.95 -26.18 8.77
C TRP A 413 16.92 -26.75 9.74
N ILE A 414 15.64 -26.89 9.34
CA ILE A 414 14.62 -27.60 10.14
C ILE A 414 14.96 -29.10 10.19
N ASP A 415 15.25 -29.72 9.05
CA ASP A 415 15.64 -31.13 8.92
C ASP A 415 17.01 -31.46 9.56
N ARG A 416 17.82 -30.44 9.91
CA ARG A 416 19.22 -30.58 10.36
C ARG A 416 20.13 -31.28 9.33
N LYS A 417 19.83 -31.14 8.03
CA LYS A 417 20.67 -31.61 6.92
C LYS A 417 22.00 -30.83 6.86
N ASP A 418 23.02 -31.44 6.26
CA ASP A 418 24.22 -30.70 5.86
C ASP A 418 23.89 -29.77 4.68
N TYR A 419 24.42 -28.55 4.74
CA TYR A 419 24.21 -27.47 3.78
C TYR A 419 25.51 -27.10 3.04
N SER A 420 26.55 -27.94 3.14
CA SER A 420 27.78 -27.86 2.33
C SER A 420 27.52 -27.85 0.82
N ASN A 421 26.41 -28.42 0.36
CA ASN A 421 25.93 -28.33 -1.02
C ASN A 421 24.43 -27.95 -1.08
N ILE A 422 24.14 -26.65 -0.98
CA ILE A 422 22.77 -26.09 -1.08
C ILE A 422 22.07 -26.52 -2.38
N GLU A 423 22.79 -26.66 -3.48
CA GLU A 423 22.28 -27.01 -4.81
C GLU A 423 21.75 -28.46 -4.89
N SER A 424 22.00 -29.28 -3.85
CA SER A 424 21.44 -30.64 -3.70
C SER A 424 20.23 -30.72 -2.75
N LEU A 425 19.82 -29.62 -2.12
CA LEU A 425 18.69 -29.58 -1.19
C LEU A 425 17.37 -29.32 -1.94
N THR A 426 16.30 -29.98 -1.50
CA THR A 426 14.93 -29.76 -1.98
C THR A 426 14.05 -29.19 -0.86
N ASN A 427 13.23 -28.20 -1.17
CA ASN A 427 12.25 -27.66 -0.23
C ASN A 427 11.04 -28.62 -0.07
N VAL A 428 11.08 -29.46 0.95
CA VAL A 428 10.02 -30.42 1.34
C VAL A 428 8.83 -29.78 2.06
N TYR A 429 8.88 -28.47 2.35
CA TYR A 429 7.82 -27.79 3.09
C TYR A 429 7.07 -26.74 2.25
N GLU A 430 5.81 -26.53 2.59
CA GLU A 430 5.02 -25.37 2.21
C GLU A 430 5.14 -24.28 3.29
N PHE A 431 5.08 -23.01 2.85
CA PHE A 431 5.28 -21.82 3.67
C PHE A 431 4.02 -20.95 3.54
N GLU A 432 3.06 -21.14 4.44
CA GLU A 432 1.79 -20.42 4.44
C GLU A 432 1.96 -19.04 5.11
N LEU A 433 1.78 -17.94 4.37
CA LEU A 433 1.87 -16.59 4.92
C LEU A 433 0.73 -16.30 5.91
N LEU A 434 1.05 -16.18 7.19
CA LEU A 434 0.10 -15.77 8.25
C LEU A 434 -0.05 -14.25 8.33
N LEU A 435 1.03 -13.51 8.07
CA LEU A 435 1.20 -12.11 8.45
C LEU A 435 2.32 -11.44 7.63
N ARG A 436 2.05 -10.25 7.08
CA ARG A 436 3.04 -9.36 6.45
C ARG A 436 2.95 -7.94 7.03
N GLY A 437 4.10 -7.26 7.16
CA GLY A 437 4.19 -5.92 7.73
C GLY A 437 3.55 -4.83 6.88
N SER A 438 3.77 -4.78 5.56
CA SER A 438 3.09 -3.83 4.66
C SER A 438 1.56 -3.89 4.78
N ASP A 439 1.02 -5.12 4.85
CA ASP A 439 -0.41 -5.37 4.63
C ASP A 439 -1.22 -5.39 5.93
N ASN A 440 -0.55 -5.60 7.07
CA ASN A 440 -1.21 -5.77 8.37
C ASN A 440 -0.62 -4.87 9.46
N GLY A 441 0.69 -4.58 9.42
CA GLY A 441 1.38 -3.67 10.33
C GLY A 441 2.42 -4.31 11.24
N PHE A 442 3.41 -3.51 11.63
CA PHE A 442 4.65 -3.90 12.33
C PHE A 442 4.52 -4.04 13.86
N GLY A 443 3.31 -4.31 14.37
CA GLY A 443 3.03 -4.26 15.82
C GLY A 443 2.60 -5.60 16.42
N PRO A 444 2.91 -5.87 17.71
CA PRO A 444 2.52 -7.10 18.40
C PRO A 444 1.00 -7.28 18.60
N LEU A 445 0.17 -6.32 18.17
CA LEU A 445 -1.29 -6.50 18.11
C LEU A 445 -1.70 -7.45 16.98
N GLU A 446 -1.12 -7.30 15.79
CA GLU A 446 -1.49 -8.08 14.61
C GLU A 446 -0.81 -9.45 14.60
N PHE A 447 0.41 -9.55 15.14
CA PHE A 447 1.04 -10.84 15.47
C PHE A 447 0.15 -11.71 16.38
N ARG A 448 -0.42 -11.14 17.45
CA ARG A 448 -1.35 -11.86 18.34
C ARG A 448 -2.65 -12.27 17.67
N LYS A 449 -3.07 -11.58 16.61
CA LYS A 449 -4.31 -11.83 15.88
C LYS A 449 -4.16 -12.89 14.80
N ARG A 450 -2.93 -13.15 14.33
CA ARG A 450 -2.63 -14.03 13.18
C ARG A 450 -1.70 -15.21 13.50
N CYS A 451 -0.81 -15.07 14.48
CA CYS A 451 0.25 -16.04 14.75
C CYS A 451 0.13 -16.74 16.11
N PHE A 452 -0.79 -16.30 16.98
CA PHE A 452 -1.10 -17.05 18.21
C PHE A 452 -1.86 -18.35 17.88
N TYR A 453 -1.58 -19.39 18.65
CA TYR A 453 -2.03 -20.77 18.43
C TYR A 453 -1.60 -21.36 17.07
N GLN A 454 -0.56 -20.78 16.43
CA GLN A 454 0.12 -21.37 15.28
C GLN A 454 1.47 -21.94 15.74
N ASP A 455 1.71 -23.22 15.47
CA ASP A 455 3.00 -23.89 15.66
C ASP A 455 3.87 -23.83 14.39
N ARG A 456 5.09 -24.39 14.45
CA ARG A 456 6.01 -24.51 13.29
C ARG A 456 6.13 -23.21 12.48
N THR A 457 6.32 -22.08 13.16
CA THR A 457 6.36 -20.76 12.53
C THR A 457 7.78 -20.32 12.18
N VAL A 458 7.98 -19.75 11.00
CA VAL A 458 9.20 -19.02 10.62
C VAL A 458 8.89 -17.54 10.53
N ILE A 459 9.67 -16.74 11.26
CA ILE A 459 9.65 -15.28 11.23
C ILE A 459 10.85 -14.82 10.43
N VAL A 460 10.63 -13.93 9.46
CA VAL A 460 11.69 -13.27 8.67
C VAL A 460 11.52 -11.76 8.71
N ILE A 461 12.65 -11.06 8.71
CA ILE A 461 12.76 -9.62 8.82
C ILE A 461 13.81 -9.16 7.81
N LYS A 462 13.42 -8.32 6.85
CA LYS A 462 14.35 -7.63 5.96
C LYS A 462 14.85 -6.36 6.64
N LEU A 463 16.17 -6.21 6.77
CA LEU A 463 16.79 -5.09 7.48
C LEU A 463 16.95 -3.86 6.59
N ALA A 464 16.38 -2.73 7.03
CA ALA A 464 16.35 -1.49 6.26
C ALA A 464 17.74 -0.99 5.86
N ASN A 465 17.86 -0.52 4.61
CA ASN A 465 19.11 -0.11 3.96
C ASN A 465 20.10 -1.28 3.71
N SER A 466 19.61 -2.53 3.64
CA SER A 466 20.45 -3.69 3.31
C SER A 466 19.65 -4.80 2.62
N ASN A 467 20.35 -5.68 1.91
CA ASN A 467 19.80 -6.95 1.42
C ASN A 467 19.96 -8.09 2.46
N GLN A 468 20.10 -7.77 3.75
CA GLN A 468 20.23 -8.76 4.82
C GLN A 468 18.87 -9.14 5.39
N ILE A 469 18.62 -10.44 5.48
CA ILE A 469 17.45 -11.03 6.13
C ILE A 469 17.90 -11.63 7.46
N ILE A 470 17.17 -11.35 8.54
CA ILE A 470 17.32 -12.05 9.82
C ILE A 470 16.01 -12.70 10.22
N GLY A 471 16.04 -13.70 11.09
CA GLY A 471 14.82 -14.42 11.45
C GLY A 471 15.01 -15.54 12.47
N GLY A 472 13.95 -16.31 12.65
CA GLY A 472 13.98 -17.50 13.50
C GLY A 472 12.79 -18.44 13.30
N TYR A 473 13.01 -19.71 13.62
CA TYR A 473 12.02 -20.77 13.59
C TYR A 473 11.57 -21.14 15.00
N ASN A 474 10.28 -21.04 15.27
CA ASN A 474 9.64 -21.55 16.49
C ASN A 474 8.83 -22.81 16.17
N PRO A 475 9.25 -24.01 16.61
CA PRO A 475 8.48 -25.25 16.42
C PRO A 475 7.24 -25.37 17.30
N LEU A 476 7.05 -24.47 18.29
CA LEU A 476 5.96 -24.51 19.26
C LEU A 476 4.87 -23.47 18.93
N GLU A 477 3.66 -23.65 19.46
CA GLU A 477 2.63 -22.61 19.43
C GLU A 477 3.10 -21.30 20.11
N TRP A 478 2.62 -20.15 19.62
CA TRP A 478 2.65 -18.89 20.37
C TRP A 478 1.38 -18.75 21.22
N GLU A 479 1.53 -18.57 22.54
CA GLU A 479 0.42 -18.49 23.50
C GLU A 479 0.35 -17.12 24.20
N GLY A 480 1.45 -16.36 24.19
CA GLY A 480 1.59 -15.14 25.00
C GLY A 480 1.65 -15.43 26.50
N SER A 481 2.20 -16.58 26.89
CA SER A 481 2.27 -17.07 28.28
C SER A 481 2.98 -16.11 29.25
N LYS A 482 3.80 -15.17 28.74
CA LYS A 482 4.75 -14.30 29.46
C LYS A 482 5.93 -15.04 30.09
N PHE A 483 6.16 -16.28 29.69
CA PHE A 483 7.29 -17.10 30.12
C PHE A 483 8.18 -17.43 28.91
N TYR A 484 9.29 -18.10 29.19
CA TYR A 484 10.07 -18.73 28.12
C TYR A 484 9.58 -20.16 27.90
N LYS A 485 9.53 -20.60 26.64
CA LYS A 485 9.17 -21.99 26.30
C LYS A 485 10.41 -22.82 26.00
N TYR A 486 10.44 -24.05 26.52
CA TYR A 486 11.55 -24.99 26.33
C TYR A 486 11.54 -25.59 24.92
N THR A 487 12.65 -25.48 24.18
CA THR A 487 12.87 -26.31 22.99
C THR A 487 14.36 -26.44 22.64
N LYS A 488 14.70 -27.52 21.93
CA LYS A 488 16.03 -27.79 21.34
C LYS A 488 16.05 -27.63 19.81
N ASP A 489 14.88 -27.41 19.20
CA ASP A 489 14.64 -27.53 17.76
C ASP A 489 14.35 -26.17 17.08
N SER A 490 14.15 -25.10 17.86
CA SER A 490 14.20 -23.75 17.33
C SER A 490 15.60 -23.38 16.85
N PHE A 491 15.68 -22.31 16.07
CA PHE A 491 16.92 -21.66 15.67
C PHE A 491 16.64 -20.21 15.29
N ILE A 492 17.67 -19.37 15.35
CA ILE A 492 17.68 -18.03 14.75
C ILE A 492 18.73 -17.98 13.65
N PHE A 493 18.54 -17.11 12.66
CA PHE A 493 19.39 -17.08 11.47
C PHE A 493 19.65 -15.66 10.92
N SER A 494 20.68 -15.59 10.07
CA SER A 494 21.12 -14.39 9.35
C SER A 494 21.51 -14.81 7.94
N ILE A 495 20.82 -14.30 6.92
CA ILE A 495 21.08 -14.54 5.50
C ILE A 495 21.53 -13.20 4.90
N PRO A 496 22.83 -12.99 4.63
CA PRO A 496 23.30 -11.85 3.87
C PRO A 496 23.09 -12.09 2.37
N GLU A 497 23.28 -11.04 1.56
CA GLU A 497 23.16 -11.05 0.10
C GLU A 497 23.90 -12.21 -0.61
N GLU A 498 25.07 -12.59 -0.10
CA GLU A 498 25.73 -13.83 -0.51
C GLU A 498 25.26 -15.00 0.37
N ILE A 499 24.24 -15.73 -0.10
CA ILE A 499 23.60 -16.84 0.65
C ILE A 499 24.58 -17.88 1.21
N LYS A 500 25.74 -18.10 0.55
CA LYS A 500 26.80 -19.03 1.02
C LYS A 500 27.50 -18.55 2.31
N LYS A 501 27.28 -17.30 2.76
CA LYS A 501 27.72 -16.74 4.05
C LYS A 501 26.62 -16.74 5.13
N SER A 502 25.48 -17.40 4.89
CA SER A 502 24.39 -17.50 5.86
C SER A 502 24.81 -18.18 7.16
N LYS A 503 24.20 -17.76 8.27
CA LYS A 503 24.45 -18.28 9.62
C LYS A 503 23.18 -18.78 10.25
N ILE A 504 23.27 -19.95 10.87
CA ILE A 504 22.28 -20.49 11.80
C ILE A 504 22.87 -20.54 13.21
N SER A 505 22.01 -20.36 14.21
CA SER A 505 22.34 -20.34 15.63
C SER A 505 21.22 -21.02 16.41
N ARG A 506 21.54 -21.97 17.28
CA ARG A 506 20.55 -22.77 18.05
C ARG A 506 20.61 -22.45 19.56
N PRO A 507 19.58 -22.85 20.36
CA PRO A 507 19.57 -22.57 21.79
C PRO A 507 20.68 -23.31 22.54
N CYS A 508 21.58 -22.57 23.17
CA CYS A 508 22.49 -23.12 24.19
C CYS A 508 21.77 -23.26 25.55
N CYS A 509 20.83 -22.34 25.86
CA CYS A 509 19.88 -22.50 26.96
C CYS A 509 18.48 -22.81 26.42
N LYS A 510 18.16 -24.10 26.34
CA LYS A 510 16.90 -24.64 25.77
C LYS A 510 15.68 -24.17 26.54
N GLU A 511 15.84 -23.97 27.85
CA GLU A 511 14.84 -23.49 28.81
C GLU A 511 14.42 -22.03 28.54
N ARG A 512 15.20 -21.28 27.75
CA ARG A 512 14.92 -19.90 27.34
C ARG A 512 14.77 -19.72 25.83
N ALA A 513 14.65 -20.81 25.07
CA ALA A 513 14.71 -20.79 23.61
C ALA A 513 13.71 -19.82 22.95
N ILE A 514 12.45 -19.82 23.37
CA ILE A 514 11.40 -18.92 22.86
C ILE A 514 11.00 -17.94 23.95
N ALA A 515 10.89 -16.65 23.63
CA ALA A 515 10.33 -15.61 24.49
C ALA A 515 8.87 -15.35 24.09
N ASP A 516 7.93 -16.00 24.78
CA ASP A 516 6.51 -16.01 24.44
C ASP A 516 5.74 -14.98 25.30
N ASP A 517 5.58 -13.77 24.78
CA ASP A 517 5.04 -12.59 25.49
C ASP A 517 3.73 -12.07 24.84
N MET A 518 2.97 -11.24 25.57
CA MET A 518 1.76 -10.59 25.01
C MET A 518 2.02 -9.21 24.36
N GLY A 519 3.26 -8.79 24.23
CA GLY A 519 3.62 -7.46 23.72
C GLY A 519 4.97 -7.43 23.03
N TRP A 520 5.79 -6.45 23.40
CA TRP A 520 6.99 -6.08 22.64
C TRP A 520 8.15 -7.09 22.78
N LYS A 521 8.09 -8.03 23.74
CA LYS A 521 9.20 -8.96 24.02
C LYS A 521 9.14 -10.29 23.26
N ILE A 522 8.14 -10.48 22.40
CA ILE A 522 8.00 -11.66 21.54
C ILE A 522 9.28 -11.86 20.71
N GLY A 523 9.81 -13.09 20.72
CA GLY A 523 11.00 -13.45 19.97
C GLY A 523 11.72 -14.68 20.52
N PHE A 524 13.04 -14.66 20.48
CA PHE A 524 13.91 -15.79 20.76
C PHE A 524 14.98 -15.44 21.80
N GLY A 525 15.21 -16.34 22.76
CA GLY A 525 16.19 -16.15 23.83
C GLY A 525 15.87 -15.00 24.78
N LYS A 526 16.76 -14.72 25.74
CA LYS A 526 16.69 -13.52 26.61
C LYS A 526 17.18 -12.27 25.88
N GLY A 527 16.73 -12.07 24.64
CA GLY A 527 17.07 -10.94 23.78
C GLY A 527 17.91 -11.28 22.55
N ASP A 528 18.14 -12.56 22.26
CA ASP A 528 18.94 -13.02 21.13
C ASP A 528 18.33 -12.58 19.77
N LEU A 529 16.99 -12.55 19.67
CA LEU A 529 16.23 -11.80 18.68
C LEU A 529 14.91 -11.32 19.31
N GLN A 530 14.69 -10.00 19.43
CA GLN A 530 13.40 -9.41 19.83
C GLN A 530 12.78 -8.65 18.67
N ILE A 531 11.66 -9.16 18.17
CA ILE A 531 11.06 -8.73 16.89
C ILE A 531 10.62 -7.27 16.97
N PHE A 532 9.78 -6.94 17.96
CA PHE A 532 9.12 -5.63 18.04
C PHE A 532 9.96 -4.57 18.78
N LEU A 533 10.84 -4.98 19.69
CA LEU A 533 11.89 -4.11 20.24
C LEU A 533 13.04 -3.87 19.26
N LYS A 534 13.04 -4.55 18.09
CA LYS A 534 14.05 -4.46 17.03
C LYS A 534 15.49 -4.60 17.54
N GLU A 535 15.75 -5.57 18.42
CA GLU A 535 17.05 -5.73 19.07
C GLU A 535 17.57 -7.19 19.00
N CYS A 536 18.88 -7.34 18.75
CA CYS A 536 19.60 -8.60 18.88
C CYS A 536 20.77 -8.47 19.88
N LYS A 537 20.74 -9.28 20.95
CA LYS A 537 21.75 -9.38 22.01
C LYS A 537 21.93 -10.85 22.43
N GLN A 538 22.89 -11.53 21.82
CA GLN A 538 23.25 -12.93 22.10
C GLN A 538 23.43 -13.20 23.61
N LYS A 539 22.72 -14.20 24.15
CA LYS A 539 22.80 -14.70 25.53
C LYS A 539 22.45 -16.19 25.64
N ASP A 540 21.38 -16.63 24.98
CA ASP A 540 20.82 -17.99 25.11
C ASP A 540 20.96 -18.83 23.83
N TYR A 541 21.54 -18.26 22.76
CA TYR A 541 21.85 -18.92 21.50
C TYR A 541 23.36 -18.96 21.18
N GLU A 542 23.78 -19.95 20.39
CA GLU A 542 25.19 -20.27 20.06
C GLU A 542 25.99 -19.11 19.45
N PHE A 543 25.38 -18.35 18.55
CA PHE A 543 25.98 -17.25 17.81
C PHE A 543 25.05 -16.05 17.65
N SER A 544 25.63 -14.85 17.60
CA SER A 544 24.97 -13.62 17.19
C SER A 544 24.62 -13.63 15.70
N ILE A 545 23.36 -13.32 15.38
CA ILE A 545 22.86 -13.15 14.01
C ILE A 545 22.93 -11.69 13.52
N PHE A 546 22.86 -10.75 14.47
CA PHE A 546 22.96 -9.30 14.33
C PHE A 546 23.32 -8.72 15.71
N GLN A 547 23.91 -7.53 15.79
CA GLN A 547 24.35 -6.94 17.06
C GLN A 547 23.79 -5.54 17.28
N GLY A 548 22.95 -5.38 18.30
CA GLY A 548 22.34 -4.11 18.67
C GLY A 548 20.94 -3.92 18.12
N GLU A 549 20.52 -2.66 17.98
CA GLU A 549 19.23 -2.25 17.45
C GLU A 549 19.25 -2.25 15.91
N PHE A 550 18.13 -2.62 15.29
CA PHE A 550 17.96 -2.66 13.83
C PHE A 550 16.69 -1.93 13.39
N GLU A 551 16.57 -1.66 12.09
CA GLU A 551 15.34 -1.14 11.49
C GLU A 551 14.76 -2.12 10.47
N ILE A 552 13.43 -2.15 10.38
CA ILE A 552 12.68 -3.13 9.60
C ILE A 552 12.19 -2.47 8.31
N GLU A 553 12.54 -3.05 7.16
CA GLU A 553 11.96 -2.70 5.87
C GLU A 553 10.64 -3.45 5.65
N GLU A 554 10.67 -4.77 5.89
CA GLU A 554 9.51 -5.66 5.84
C GLU A 554 9.70 -6.79 6.87
N TYR A 555 8.60 -7.35 7.38
CA TYR A 555 8.62 -8.63 8.09
C TYR A 555 7.47 -9.53 7.64
N GLU A 556 7.73 -10.83 7.61
CA GLU A 556 6.74 -11.85 7.27
C GLU A 556 6.81 -12.99 8.28
N VAL A 557 5.65 -13.61 8.54
CA VAL A 557 5.54 -14.80 9.39
C VAL A 557 4.81 -15.89 8.62
N PHE A 558 5.47 -17.03 8.48
CA PHE A 558 4.96 -18.21 7.79
C PHE A 558 4.65 -19.31 8.80
N ARG A 559 3.59 -20.09 8.56
CA ARG A 559 3.44 -21.44 9.12
C ARG A 559 4.07 -22.44 8.16
N ILE A 560 4.69 -23.49 8.69
CA ILE A 560 5.39 -24.51 7.90
C ILE A 560 4.70 -25.87 8.03
N GLU A 561 4.27 -26.39 6.89
CA GLU A 561 3.65 -27.70 6.73
C GLU A 561 4.43 -28.56 5.74
N THR A 562 4.43 -29.89 5.93
CA THR A 562 5.03 -30.84 4.98
C THR A 562 4.13 -31.00 3.75
N LYS A 563 4.74 -30.97 2.56
CA LYS A 563 4.09 -31.31 1.29
C LYS A 563 3.78 -32.81 1.17
#